data_AF-A0A8T6BHA3-F1
#
_entry.id   AF-A0A8T6BHA3-F1
#
_cell.length_a   1.000
_cell.length_b   1.000
_cell.length_c   1.000
_cell.angle_alpha   90.00
_cell.angle_beta   90.00
_cell.angle_gamma   90.00
#
_symmetry.space_group_name_H-M   'P 1'
#
loop_
_entity.id
_entity.type
_entity.pdbx_description
1 polymer ?
#
loop_
_entity_poly.entity_id
_entity_poly.type
_entity_poly.pdbx_seq_one_letter_code
_entity_poly.pdbx_strand_id
1 'polypeptide(L)'
;MEWLSEIRKLRKNVPVGIQVARRLLERTGGDVDEAIKLFHIDQINILTAKADVTHQEAENVLLVTNYDIAEALRRIDEQRYTLTELILRKNKDAGDALNNIALAIEYEWDLKRKFWFGFADIQLLPPVLQTFMLVYEWHEYVGWEGMECGIFFESDHTHQQLQALGLLELAQKMVTARIRYDELKDKAENFHEITEDDIFKMLIIHCDQLAREVDSILLQFVKDNIDVFPCRHNRHEL
;
A
#
# COMPACT_ATOMS: atom_id res chain seq x y z
N MET A 1 -31.87 -26.61 -26.89
CA MET A 1 -32.11 -27.66 -25.88
C MET A 1 -32.11 -27.03 -24.51
N GLU A 2 -33.09 -27.36 -23.66
CA GLU A 2 -33.29 -26.73 -22.36
C GLU A 2 -32.73 -27.63 -21.23
N TRP A 3 -31.44 -27.48 -20.94
CA TRP A 3 -30.69 -28.31 -19.97
C TRP A 3 -30.95 -27.98 -18.50
N LEU A 4 -32.19 -27.66 -18.11
CA LEU A 4 -32.49 -27.09 -16.79
C LEU A 4 -32.18 -28.05 -15.63
N SER A 5 -32.38 -29.36 -15.84
CA SER A 5 -32.09 -30.41 -14.84
C SER A 5 -30.57 -30.59 -14.68
N GLU A 6 -29.86 -30.64 -15.79
CA GLU A 6 -28.42 -30.84 -15.90
C GLU A 6 -27.65 -29.64 -15.34
N ILE A 7 -28.12 -28.41 -15.61
CA ILE A 7 -27.57 -27.18 -15.00
C ILE A 7 -27.66 -27.24 -13.47
N ARG A 8 -28.80 -27.70 -12.92
CA ARG A 8 -28.93 -27.85 -11.46
C ARG A 8 -27.98 -28.90 -10.90
N LYS A 9 -27.78 -30.02 -11.60
CA LYS A 9 -26.82 -31.06 -11.19
C LYS A 9 -25.39 -30.54 -11.25
N LEU A 10 -24.99 -29.89 -12.34
CA LEU A 10 -23.65 -29.33 -12.51
C LEU A 10 -23.31 -28.32 -11.41
N ARG A 11 -24.22 -27.38 -11.13
CA ARG A 11 -24.02 -26.33 -10.10
C ARG A 11 -23.97 -26.83 -8.66
N LYS A 12 -24.38 -28.08 -8.40
CA LYS A 12 -24.17 -28.71 -7.08
C LYS A 12 -22.72 -29.19 -6.89
N ASN A 13 -22.02 -29.45 -7.98
CA ASN A 13 -20.66 -30.01 -7.95
C ASN A 13 -19.58 -28.96 -8.25
N VAL A 14 -19.89 -27.92 -9.02
CA VAL A 14 -18.93 -26.87 -9.39
C VAL A 14 -19.52 -25.46 -9.20
N PRO A 15 -18.70 -24.47 -8.79
CA PRO A 15 -19.15 -23.11 -8.48
C PRO A 15 -19.33 -22.28 -9.77
N VAL A 16 -20.32 -22.63 -10.59
CA VAL A 16 -20.59 -21.97 -11.87
C VAL A 16 -21.92 -21.20 -11.90
N GLY A 17 -21.91 -20.06 -12.59
CA GLY A 17 -23.11 -19.33 -12.96
C GLY A 17 -23.94 -20.05 -14.03
N ILE A 18 -25.23 -19.72 -14.13
CA ILE A 18 -26.18 -20.37 -15.05
C ILE A 18 -25.72 -20.32 -16.51
N GLN A 19 -25.19 -19.18 -16.96
CA GLN A 19 -24.73 -19.00 -18.34
C GLN A 19 -23.48 -19.83 -18.66
N VAL A 20 -22.56 -19.96 -17.71
CA VAL A 20 -21.36 -20.79 -17.86
C VAL A 20 -21.74 -22.27 -17.87
N ALA A 21 -22.62 -22.68 -16.95
CA ALA A 21 -23.17 -24.03 -16.91
C ALA A 21 -23.82 -24.45 -18.24
N ARG A 22 -24.64 -23.56 -18.83
CA ARG A 22 -25.27 -23.81 -20.13
C ARG A 22 -24.24 -24.03 -21.23
N ARG A 23 -23.23 -23.13 -21.33
CA ARG A 23 -22.17 -23.25 -22.35
C ARG A 23 -21.35 -24.54 -22.21
N LEU A 24 -21.05 -24.95 -20.97
CA LEU A 24 -20.34 -26.21 -20.71
C LEU A 24 -21.17 -27.41 -21.19
N LEU A 25 -22.46 -27.46 -20.85
CA LEU A 25 -23.35 -28.54 -21.26
C LEU A 25 -23.62 -28.56 -22.76
N GLU A 26 -23.65 -27.41 -23.43
CA GLU A 26 -23.72 -27.34 -24.90
C GLU A 26 -22.47 -27.95 -25.56
N ARG A 27 -21.27 -27.72 -24.99
CA ARG A 27 -20.00 -28.28 -25.47
C ARG A 27 -19.89 -29.79 -25.23
N THR A 28 -20.55 -30.31 -24.20
CA THR A 28 -20.49 -31.74 -23.83
C THR A 28 -21.73 -32.54 -24.24
N GLY A 29 -22.64 -31.94 -25.01
CA GLY A 29 -23.87 -32.62 -25.45
C GLY A 29 -24.83 -32.96 -24.30
N GLY A 30 -24.77 -32.24 -23.19
CA GLY A 30 -25.57 -32.46 -22.00
C GLY A 30 -24.96 -33.42 -20.96
N ASP A 31 -23.77 -33.97 -21.23
CA ASP A 31 -23.05 -34.79 -20.26
C ASP A 31 -22.51 -33.93 -19.10
N VAL A 32 -23.02 -34.20 -17.90
CA VAL A 32 -22.69 -33.45 -16.68
C VAL A 32 -21.30 -33.80 -16.17
N ASP A 33 -20.86 -35.06 -16.26
CA ASP A 33 -19.56 -35.49 -15.75
C ASP A 33 -18.44 -34.95 -16.65
N GLU A 34 -18.67 -34.97 -17.97
CA GLU A 34 -17.75 -34.36 -18.91
C GLU A 34 -17.71 -32.83 -18.78
N ALA A 35 -18.84 -32.19 -18.45
CA ALA A 35 -18.89 -30.75 -18.20
C ALA A 35 -18.10 -30.35 -16.94
N ILE A 36 -18.07 -31.20 -15.91
CA ILE A 36 -17.26 -30.99 -14.71
C ILE A 36 -15.77 -31.06 -15.04
N LYS A 37 -15.33 -32.09 -15.77
CA LYS A 37 -13.92 -32.21 -16.19
C LYS A 37 -13.49 -31.01 -17.02
N LEU A 38 -14.32 -30.62 -17.98
CA LEU A 38 -14.05 -29.47 -18.84
C LEU A 38 -13.97 -28.17 -18.05
N PHE A 39 -14.84 -27.99 -17.04
CA PHE A 39 -14.75 -26.86 -16.12
C PHE A 39 -13.41 -26.82 -15.39
N HIS A 40 -12.94 -27.95 -14.82
CA HIS A 40 -11.65 -27.98 -14.12
C HIS A 40 -10.48 -27.63 -15.05
N ILE A 41 -10.46 -28.19 -16.27
CA ILE A 41 -9.45 -27.89 -17.28
C ILE A 41 -9.48 -26.40 -17.65
N ASP A 42 -10.67 -25.83 -17.89
CA ASP A 42 -10.82 -24.42 -18.21
C ASP A 42 -10.31 -23.52 -17.06
N GLN A 43 -10.58 -23.87 -15.78
CA GLN A 43 -10.07 -23.12 -14.63
C GLN A 43 -8.54 -23.21 -14.49
N ILE A 44 -7.95 -24.39 -14.68
CA ILE A 44 -6.50 -24.56 -14.62
C ILE A 44 -5.85 -23.71 -15.71
N ASN A 45 -6.36 -23.77 -16.95
CA ASN A 45 -5.84 -22.98 -18.06
C ASN A 45 -5.94 -21.47 -17.81
N ILE A 46 -7.04 -20.99 -17.22
CA ILE A 46 -7.20 -19.59 -16.82
C ILE A 46 -6.15 -19.21 -15.78
N LEU A 47 -5.94 -20.05 -14.76
CA LEU A 47 -5.01 -19.75 -13.69
C LEU A 47 -3.55 -19.75 -14.18
N THR A 48 -3.15 -20.74 -14.98
CA THR A 48 -1.80 -20.81 -15.59
C THR A 48 -1.54 -19.69 -16.60
N ALA A 49 -2.58 -19.15 -17.23
CA ALA A 49 -2.44 -17.99 -18.13
C ALA A 49 -2.31 -16.66 -17.36
N LYS A 50 -2.87 -16.59 -16.14
CA LYS A 50 -2.87 -15.38 -15.30
C LYS A 50 -1.70 -15.33 -14.32
N ALA A 51 -1.21 -16.49 -13.90
CA ALA A 51 -0.09 -16.63 -12.98
C ALA A 51 0.97 -17.53 -13.61
N ASP A 52 2.23 -17.19 -13.39
CA ASP A 52 3.37 -18.00 -13.82
C ASP A 52 3.51 -19.23 -12.91
N VAL A 53 2.56 -20.17 -13.01
CA VAL A 53 2.46 -21.43 -12.25
C VAL A 53 2.38 -22.62 -13.18
N THR A 54 2.90 -23.76 -12.73
CA THR A 54 2.74 -25.02 -13.44
C THR A 54 1.29 -25.51 -13.37
N HIS A 55 0.91 -26.41 -14.29
CA HIS A 55 -0.41 -27.03 -14.29
C HIS A 55 -0.72 -27.76 -12.96
N GLN A 56 0.27 -28.40 -12.36
CA GLN A 56 0.10 -29.12 -11.09
C GLN A 56 -0.11 -28.18 -9.90
N GLU A 57 0.62 -27.06 -9.86
CA GLU A 57 0.44 -26.03 -8.83
C GLU A 57 -0.93 -25.37 -8.96
N ALA A 58 -1.35 -25.03 -10.18
CA ALA A 58 -2.67 -24.48 -10.45
C ALA A 58 -3.79 -25.41 -9.98
N GLU A 59 -3.70 -26.71 -10.28
CA GLU A 59 -4.66 -27.71 -9.81
C GLU A 59 -4.71 -27.77 -8.28
N ASN A 60 -3.56 -27.87 -7.62
CA ASN A 60 -3.48 -27.94 -6.17
C ASN A 60 -4.09 -26.71 -5.50
N VAL A 61 -3.78 -25.50 -5.98
CA VAL A 61 -4.31 -24.26 -5.41
C VAL A 61 -5.82 -24.17 -5.64
N LEU A 62 -6.31 -24.44 -6.85
CA LEU A 62 -7.74 -24.39 -7.17
C LEU A 62 -8.57 -25.36 -6.31
N LEU A 63 -8.04 -26.55 -6.01
CA LEU A 63 -8.70 -27.50 -5.12
C LEU A 63 -8.90 -26.92 -3.71
N VAL A 64 -7.89 -26.26 -3.15
CA VAL A 64 -7.98 -25.71 -1.79
C VAL A 64 -8.79 -24.40 -1.75
N THR A 65 -8.92 -23.70 -2.87
CA THR A 65 -9.74 -22.46 -2.98
C THR A 65 -11.13 -22.70 -3.54
N ASN A 66 -11.56 -23.97 -3.68
CA ASN A 66 -12.85 -24.32 -4.25
C ASN A 66 -13.09 -23.68 -5.63
N TYR A 67 -12.06 -23.69 -6.48
CA TYR A 67 -12.06 -23.12 -7.83
C TYR A 67 -12.39 -21.62 -7.92
N ASP A 68 -12.25 -20.88 -6.82
CA ASP A 68 -12.26 -19.42 -6.85
C ASP A 68 -10.92 -18.91 -7.38
N ILE A 69 -10.94 -18.32 -8.59
CA ILE A 69 -9.76 -17.80 -9.28
C ILE A 69 -9.15 -16.61 -8.56
N ALA A 70 -9.97 -15.72 -7.96
CA ALA A 70 -9.46 -14.54 -7.27
C ALA A 70 -8.71 -14.96 -6.00
N GLU A 71 -9.30 -15.86 -5.22
CA GLU A 71 -8.68 -16.44 -4.03
C GLU A 71 -7.44 -17.29 -4.38
N ALA A 72 -7.47 -18.04 -5.49
CA ALA A 72 -6.31 -18.79 -5.97
C ALA A 72 -5.14 -17.88 -6.32
N LEU A 73 -5.39 -16.80 -7.07
CA LEU A 73 -4.38 -15.80 -7.41
C LEU A 73 -3.82 -15.13 -6.15
N ARG A 74 -4.70 -14.76 -5.20
CA ARG A 74 -4.29 -14.19 -3.91
C ARG A 74 -3.34 -15.13 -3.17
N ARG A 75 -3.66 -16.41 -3.06
CA ARG A 75 -2.78 -17.39 -2.40
C ARG A 75 -1.45 -17.59 -3.10
N ILE A 76 -1.43 -17.59 -4.43
CA ILE A 76 -0.18 -17.70 -5.20
C ILE A 76 0.72 -16.49 -4.90
N ASP A 77 0.14 -15.29 -4.90
CA ASP A 77 0.84 -14.05 -4.55
C ASP A 77 1.40 -14.12 -3.12
N GLU A 78 0.59 -14.55 -2.14
CA GLU A 78 0.97 -14.65 -0.73
C GLU A 78 2.06 -15.70 -0.46
N GLN A 79 2.19 -16.70 -1.31
CA GLN A 79 3.27 -17.69 -1.24
C GLN A 79 4.60 -17.17 -1.80
N ARG A 80 4.56 -16.15 -2.66
CA ARG A 80 5.73 -15.68 -3.43
C ARG A 80 6.33 -14.40 -2.90
N TYR A 81 5.51 -13.58 -2.24
CA TYR A 81 5.87 -12.24 -1.84
C TYR A 81 5.45 -12.01 -0.40
N THR A 82 6.20 -11.20 0.32
CA THR A 82 5.80 -10.58 1.59
C THR A 82 4.67 -9.57 1.37
N LEU A 83 4.01 -9.15 2.47
CA LEU A 83 2.96 -8.13 2.40
C LEU A 83 3.47 -6.83 1.76
N THR A 84 4.61 -6.32 2.22
CA THR A 84 5.22 -5.11 1.64
C THR A 84 5.60 -5.27 0.16
N GLU A 85 6.15 -6.42 -0.25
CA GLU A 85 6.43 -6.69 -1.67
C GLU A 85 5.15 -6.69 -2.52
N LEU A 86 4.05 -7.26 -2.02
CA LEU A 86 2.76 -7.19 -2.72
C LEU A 86 2.24 -5.77 -2.85
N ILE A 87 2.33 -4.97 -1.79
CA ILE A 87 1.92 -3.56 -1.82
C ILE A 87 2.71 -2.81 -2.89
N LEU A 88 4.03 -2.97 -2.93
CA LEU A 88 4.90 -2.34 -3.93
C LEU A 88 4.62 -2.80 -5.37
N ARG A 89 4.17 -4.04 -5.57
CA ARG A 89 3.85 -4.58 -6.90
C ARG A 89 2.47 -4.17 -7.40
N LYS A 90 1.49 -4.06 -6.50
CA LYS A 90 0.08 -3.83 -6.87
C LYS A 90 -0.27 -2.35 -7.01
N ASN A 91 0.43 -1.48 -6.28
CA ASN A 91 0.18 -0.05 -6.32
C ASN A 91 1.01 0.62 -7.43
N LYS A 92 0.33 1.39 -8.28
CA LYS A 92 0.95 2.16 -9.37
C LYS A 92 1.35 3.56 -8.92
N ASP A 93 0.61 4.10 -7.95
CA ASP A 93 0.88 5.38 -7.34
C ASP A 93 1.77 5.21 -6.11
N ALA A 94 2.69 6.16 -5.91
CA ALA A 94 3.64 6.10 -4.82
C ALA A 94 2.99 6.37 -3.46
N GLY A 95 2.09 7.38 -3.39
CA GLY A 95 1.36 7.72 -2.18
C GLY A 95 0.47 6.57 -1.73
N ASP A 96 -0.28 5.94 -2.65
CA ASP A 96 -1.11 4.76 -2.33
C ASP A 96 -0.27 3.59 -1.77
N ALA A 97 0.93 3.36 -2.34
CA ALA A 97 1.83 2.32 -1.86
C ALA A 97 2.34 2.64 -0.44
N LEU A 98 2.77 3.88 -0.20
CA LEU A 98 3.30 4.33 1.09
C LEU A 98 2.23 4.29 2.18
N ASN A 99 1.01 4.76 1.88
CA ASN A 99 -0.13 4.67 2.79
C ASN A 99 -0.45 3.21 3.17
N ASN A 100 -0.50 2.30 2.19
CA ASN A 100 -0.73 0.89 2.47
C ASN A 100 0.40 0.26 3.33
N ILE A 101 1.65 0.69 3.14
CA ILE A 101 2.78 0.25 3.98
C ILE A 101 2.63 0.79 5.41
N ALA A 102 2.27 2.07 5.57
CA ALA A 102 2.03 2.67 6.89
C ALA A 102 0.90 1.93 7.64
N LEU A 103 -0.21 1.65 6.96
CA LEU A 103 -1.32 0.85 7.52
C LEU A 103 -0.88 -0.56 7.91
N ALA A 104 0.00 -1.20 7.12
CA ALA A 104 0.54 -2.51 7.46
C ALA A 104 1.42 -2.45 8.73
N ILE A 105 2.21 -1.39 8.90
CA ILE A 105 3.05 -1.18 10.10
C ILE A 105 2.14 -0.96 11.32
N GLU A 106 1.14 -0.09 11.20
CA GLU A 106 0.17 0.17 12.26
C GLU A 106 -0.48 -1.11 12.77
N TYR A 107 -0.90 -1.97 11.84
CA TYR A 107 -1.54 -3.23 12.19
C TYR A 107 -0.56 -4.20 12.87
N GLU A 108 0.62 -4.44 12.28
CA GLU A 108 1.59 -5.40 12.82
C GLU A 108 2.10 -5.03 14.21
N TRP A 109 2.16 -3.72 14.50
CA TRP A 109 2.63 -3.17 15.78
C TRP A 109 1.50 -2.70 16.71
N ASP A 110 0.24 -2.97 16.36
CA ASP A 110 -0.97 -2.56 17.10
C ASP A 110 -0.98 -1.08 17.50
N LEU A 111 -0.49 -0.20 16.61
CA LEU A 111 -0.45 1.23 16.85
C LEU A 111 -1.87 1.80 16.93
N LYS A 112 -2.13 2.64 17.94
CA LYS A 112 -3.46 3.22 18.18
C LYS A 112 -3.51 4.63 17.63
N ARG A 113 -3.97 4.76 16.39
CA ARG A 113 -4.18 6.06 15.74
C ARG A 113 -5.29 6.85 16.43
N LYS A 114 -4.97 8.10 16.81
CA LYS A 114 -5.95 9.11 17.26
C LYS A 114 -6.03 10.26 16.26
N PHE A 115 -4.87 10.73 15.82
CA PHE A 115 -4.66 11.75 14.78
C PHE A 115 -3.35 11.40 14.04
N TRP A 116 -2.51 12.37 13.73
CA TRP A 116 -1.13 12.18 13.30
C TRP A 116 -0.30 11.50 14.40
N PHE A 117 0.57 10.55 14.03
CA PHE A 117 1.50 9.97 14.99
C PHE A 117 2.65 10.92 15.26
N GLY A 118 2.88 11.24 16.53
CA GLY A 118 4.11 11.88 16.98
C GLY A 118 5.21 10.85 17.19
N PHE A 119 6.44 11.32 17.41
CA PHE A 119 7.58 10.41 17.62
C PHE A 119 7.38 9.50 18.83
N ALA A 120 6.74 10.00 19.90
CA ALA A 120 6.45 9.23 21.11
C ALA A 120 5.52 8.02 20.85
N ASP A 121 4.64 8.10 19.85
CA ASP A 121 3.71 7.01 19.51
C ASP A 121 4.43 5.87 18.78
N ILE A 122 5.50 6.18 18.05
CA ILE A 122 6.26 5.24 17.22
C ILE A 122 7.61 4.84 17.82
N GLN A 123 8.00 5.39 18.97
CA GLN A 123 9.33 5.17 19.58
C GLN A 123 9.68 3.70 19.89
N LEU A 124 8.68 2.82 19.94
CA LEU A 124 8.88 1.38 20.17
C LEU A 124 9.09 0.58 18.87
N LEU A 125 8.87 1.20 17.71
CA LEU A 125 9.16 0.58 16.42
C LEU A 125 10.67 0.40 16.23
N PRO A 126 11.12 -0.52 15.37
CA PRO A 126 12.51 -0.59 14.93
C PRO A 126 12.93 0.74 14.27
N PRO A 127 14.21 1.17 14.38
CA PRO A 127 14.65 2.46 13.87
C PRO A 127 14.28 2.74 12.40
N VAL A 128 14.38 1.73 11.53
CA VAL A 128 13.97 1.83 10.12
C VAL A 128 12.50 2.20 9.99
N LEU A 129 11.62 1.55 10.76
CA LEU A 129 10.18 1.83 10.72
C LEU A 129 9.86 3.17 11.38
N GLN A 130 10.63 3.60 12.38
CA GLN A 130 10.50 4.95 12.94
C GLN A 130 10.80 6.02 11.90
N THR A 131 11.91 5.88 11.17
CA THR A 131 12.30 6.79 10.07
C THR A 131 11.20 6.88 9.03
N PHE A 132 10.72 5.73 8.56
CA PHE A 132 9.63 5.66 7.59
C PHE A 132 8.36 6.35 8.13
N MET A 133 7.86 5.91 9.29
CA MET A 133 6.59 6.39 9.84
C MET A 133 6.63 7.90 10.11
N LEU A 134 7.71 8.41 10.73
CA LEU A 134 7.74 9.84 11.06
C LEU A 134 7.77 10.73 9.81
N VAL A 135 8.57 10.36 8.81
CA VAL A 135 8.69 11.15 7.58
C VAL A 135 7.43 11.02 6.72
N TYR A 136 6.80 9.84 6.69
CA TYR A 136 5.50 9.64 6.06
C TYR A 136 4.42 10.52 6.72
N GLU A 137 4.29 10.48 8.05
CA GLU A 137 3.32 11.30 8.79
C GLU A 137 3.56 12.79 8.59
N TRP A 138 4.83 13.22 8.60
CA TRP A 138 5.18 14.60 8.28
C TRP A 138 4.77 15.00 6.87
N HIS A 139 4.99 14.12 5.88
CA HIS A 139 4.67 14.40 4.49
C HIS A 139 3.15 14.53 4.27
N GLU A 140 2.37 13.62 4.85
CA GLU A 140 0.91 13.69 4.82
C GLU A 140 0.40 14.94 5.56
N TYR A 141 1.00 15.27 6.71
CA TYR A 141 0.68 16.49 7.45
C TYR A 141 0.94 17.75 6.63
N VAL A 142 2.08 17.83 5.92
CA VAL A 142 2.38 18.92 4.99
C VAL A 142 1.35 19.00 3.87
N GLY A 143 0.94 17.86 3.30
CA GLY A 143 -0.10 17.82 2.28
C GLY A 143 -1.46 18.34 2.76
N TRP A 144 -1.74 18.20 4.06
CA TRP A 144 -2.99 18.63 4.69
C TRP A 144 -2.97 20.07 5.22
N GLU A 145 -1.96 20.43 6.01
CA GLU A 145 -1.85 21.73 6.71
C GLU A 145 -0.96 22.76 6.01
N GLY A 146 -0.19 22.34 4.99
CA GLY A 146 0.81 23.19 4.33
C GLY A 146 2.20 23.12 4.98
N MET A 147 3.21 23.46 4.19
CA MET A 147 4.62 23.42 4.59
C MET A 147 4.96 24.44 5.69
N GLU A 148 4.27 25.58 5.70
CA GLU A 148 4.38 26.59 6.74
C GLU A 148 4.03 26.05 8.15
N CYS A 149 3.15 25.04 8.22
CA CYS A 149 2.87 24.28 9.44
C CYS A 149 3.87 23.13 9.61
N GLY A 150 4.19 22.43 8.52
CA GLY A 150 5.06 21.26 8.51
C GLY A 150 6.48 21.49 9.05
N ILE A 151 7.02 22.70 8.99
CA ILE A 151 8.34 23.02 9.59
C ILE A 151 8.37 22.89 11.13
N PHE A 152 7.20 22.82 11.78
CA PHE A 152 7.06 22.66 13.23
C PHE A 152 6.68 21.24 13.67
N PHE A 153 6.22 20.40 12.75
CA PHE A 153 5.78 19.04 13.07
C PHE A 153 6.97 18.18 13.54
N GLU A 154 6.93 17.77 14.82
CA GLU A 154 7.97 16.94 15.46
C GLU A 154 9.40 17.40 15.14
N SER A 155 9.60 18.71 15.17
CA SER A 155 10.60 19.39 14.34
C SER A 155 12.05 18.90 14.47
N ASP A 156 12.47 18.48 15.67
CA ASP A 156 13.81 17.91 15.92
C ASP A 156 13.91 16.46 15.41
N HIS A 157 12.88 15.65 15.65
CA HIS A 157 12.82 14.27 15.19
C HIS A 157 12.69 14.22 13.66
N THR A 158 11.79 15.01 13.06
CA THR A 158 11.62 15.11 11.61
C THR A 158 12.92 15.53 10.94
N HIS A 159 13.63 16.53 11.48
CA HIS A 159 14.93 16.93 10.97
C HIS A 159 15.94 15.77 10.95
N GLN A 160 16.04 15.02 12.05
CA GLN A 160 16.95 13.86 12.14
C GLN A 160 16.57 12.76 11.14
N GLN A 161 15.28 12.45 10.99
CA GLN A 161 14.83 11.40 10.07
C GLN A 161 15.00 11.79 8.60
N LEU A 162 14.77 13.05 8.24
CA LEU A 162 15.08 13.57 6.90
C LEU A 162 16.58 13.44 6.59
N GLN A 163 17.45 13.74 7.55
CA GLN A 163 18.89 13.54 7.38
C GLN A 163 19.25 12.06 7.19
N ALA A 164 18.63 11.15 7.95
CA ALA A 164 18.83 9.72 7.81
C ALA A 164 18.43 9.20 6.42
N LEU A 165 17.43 9.82 5.78
CA LEU A 165 17.02 9.54 4.40
C LEU A 165 17.88 10.24 3.33
N GLY A 166 18.89 11.01 3.72
CA GLY A 166 19.74 11.76 2.80
C GLY A 166 19.11 13.07 2.27
N LEU A 167 17.95 13.48 2.81
CA LEU A 167 17.26 14.73 2.49
C LEU A 167 17.87 15.93 3.22
N LEU A 168 19.20 16.06 3.12
CA LEU A 168 19.99 17.04 3.89
C LEU A 168 19.58 18.49 3.59
N GLU A 169 19.35 18.81 2.32
CA GLU A 169 18.99 20.17 1.92
C GLU A 169 17.61 20.55 2.46
N LEU A 170 16.62 19.68 2.31
CA LEU A 170 15.28 19.89 2.86
C LEU A 170 15.33 20.09 4.38
N ALA A 171 16.03 19.20 5.09
CA ALA A 171 16.20 19.29 6.54
C ALA A 171 16.82 20.62 6.97
N GLN A 172 17.80 21.14 6.23
CA GLN A 172 18.45 22.42 6.51
C GLN A 172 17.54 23.61 6.18
N LYS A 173 16.80 23.57 5.07
CA LYS A 173 15.87 24.63 4.67
C LYS A 173 14.71 24.76 5.64
N MET A 174 14.16 23.66 6.15
CA MET A 174 13.12 23.67 7.19
C MET A 174 13.62 24.36 8.47
N VAL A 175 14.84 24.06 8.91
CA VAL A 175 15.45 24.73 10.08
C VAL A 175 15.64 26.23 9.82
N THR A 176 16.10 26.59 8.63
CA THR A 176 16.28 28.00 8.24
C THR A 176 14.94 28.75 8.22
N ALA A 177 13.89 28.13 7.68
CA ALA A 177 12.52 28.67 7.68
C ALA A 177 12.00 28.88 9.10
N ARG A 178 12.24 27.92 10.00
CA ARG A 178 11.84 28.02 11.41
C ARG A 178 12.58 29.14 12.15
N ILE A 179 13.89 29.27 11.95
CA ILE A 179 14.66 30.39 12.53
C ILE A 179 14.10 31.73 12.03
N ARG A 180 13.81 31.85 10.73
CA ARG A 180 13.20 33.05 10.16
C ARG A 180 11.82 33.34 10.76
N TYR A 181 11.01 32.30 10.95
CA TYR A 181 9.72 32.43 11.62
C TYR A 181 9.89 33.00 13.04
N ASP A 182 10.80 32.44 13.84
CA ASP A 182 11.03 32.88 15.21
C ASP A 182 11.51 34.34 15.28
N GLU A 183 12.34 34.79 14.32
CA GLU A 183 12.77 36.20 14.20
C GLU A 183 11.63 37.19 13.92
N LEU A 184 10.58 36.71 13.24
CA LEU A 184 9.41 37.50 12.83
C LEU A 184 8.30 37.44 13.89
N LYS A 185 8.18 36.33 14.61
CA LYS A 185 7.11 36.04 15.57
C LYS A 185 6.92 37.12 16.62
N ASP A 186 8.02 37.71 17.12
CA ASP A 186 7.96 38.75 18.15
C ASP A 186 7.52 40.13 17.60
N LYS A 187 7.51 40.30 16.28
CA LYS A 187 7.24 41.57 15.58
C LYS A 187 5.93 41.57 14.82
N ALA A 188 5.42 40.40 14.45
CA ALA A 188 4.20 40.22 13.71
C ALA A 188 2.98 40.17 14.66
N GLU A 189 1.87 40.77 14.26
CA GLU A 189 0.62 40.73 15.04
C GLU A 189 -0.10 39.39 14.90
N ASN A 190 0.14 38.69 13.79
CA ASN A 190 -0.51 37.42 13.46
C ASN A 190 0.33 36.58 12.49
N PHE A 191 -0.08 35.32 12.31
CA PHE A 191 0.59 34.38 11.41
C PHE A 191 0.61 34.84 9.95
N HIS A 192 -0.44 35.53 9.49
CA HIS A 192 -0.55 35.97 8.10
C HIS A 192 0.56 36.96 7.72
N GLU A 193 0.92 37.89 8.62
CA GLU A 193 2.04 38.80 8.41
C GLU A 193 3.38 38.09 8.26
N ILE A 194 3.58 36.97 8.97
CA ILE A 194 4.79 36.15 8.86
C ILE A 194 4.80 35.44 7.49
N THR A 195 3.66 34.91 7.05
CA THR A 195 3.56 34.20 5.76
C THR A 195 3.73 35.12 4.54
N GLU A 196 3.53 36.43 4.70
CA GLU A 196 3.79 37.43 3.66
C GLU A 196 5.22 38.00 3.68
N ASP A 197 6.08 37.60 4.63
CA ASP A 197 7.50 37.93 4.56
C ASP A 197 8.15 37.24 3.35
N ASP A 198 8.74 38.03 2.44
CA ASP A 198 9.32 37.54 1.18
C ASP A 198 10.37 36.44 1.41
N ILE A 199 11.18 36.56 2.46
CA ILE A 199 12.24 35.58 2.77
C ILE A 199 11.61 34.29 3.28
N PHE A 200 10.69 34.37 4.23
CA PHE A 200 9.98 33.19 4.75
C PHE A 200 9.23 32.47 3.63
N LYS A 201 8.48 33.21 2.81
CA LYS A 201 7.73 32.68 1.67
C LYS A 201 8.63 31.95 0.67
N MET A 202 9.80 32.52 0.32
CA MET A 202 10.77 31.84 -0.53
C MET A 202 11.32 30.56 0.10
N LEU A 203 11.58 30.55 1.41
CA LEU A 203 12.06 29.37 2.12
C LEU A 203 11.00 28.25 2.11
N ILE A 204 9.74 28.57 2.34
CA ILE A 204 8.62 27.62 2.27
C ILE A 204 8.49 27.04 0.86
N ILE A 205 8.49 27.88 -0.19
CA ILE A 205 8.45 27.42 -1.59
C ILE A 205 9.61 26.46 -1.91
N HIS A 206 10.82 26.74 -1.42
CA HIS A 206 11.96 25.84 -1.63
C HIS A 206 11.79 24.52 -0.87
N CYS A 207 11.25 24.54 0.36
CA CYS A 207 10.94 23.31 1.08
C CYS A 207 9.91 22.47 0.31
N ASP A 208 8.85 23.08 -0.21
CA ASP A 208 7.84 22.39 -1.04
C ASP A 208 8.43 21.76 -2.29
N GLN A 209 9.34 22.46 -2.96
CA GLN A 209 10.01 21.93 -4.16
C GLN A 209 10.84 20.70 -3.84
N LEU A 210 11.60 20.74 -2.74
CA LEU A 210 12.42 19.61 -2.27
C LEU A 210 11.56 18.45 -1.74
N ALA A 211 10.42 18.74 -1.13
CA ALA A 211 9.51 17.73 -0.58
C ALA A 211 8.87 16.86 -1.67
N ARG A 212 8.89 17.25 -2.94
CA ARG A 212 8.37 16.44 -4.06
C ARG A 212 9.10 15.12 -4.29
N GLU A 213 10.32 14.99 -3.78
CA GLU A 213 11.12 13.77 -3.92
C GLU A 213 10.88 12.77 -2.78
N VAL A 214 10.20 13.19 -1.71
CA VAL A 214 10.02 12.40 -0.47
C VAL A 214 9.38 11.05 -0.74
N ASP A 215 8.30 11.00 -1.52
CA ASP A 215 7.64 9.73 -1.86
C ASP A 215 8.59 8.74 -2.54
N SER A 216 9.36 9.22 -3.52
CA SER A 216 10.29 8.37 -4.27
C SER A 216 11.43 7.87 -3.38
N ILE A 217 11.90 8.69 -2.45
CA ILE A 217 12.93 8.35 -1.48
C ILE A 217 12.40 7.37 -0.44
N LEU A 218 11.19 7.57 0.08
CA LEU A 218 10.55 6.64 1.01
C LEU A 218 10.32 5.29 0.35
N LEU A 219 9.86 5.25 -0.90
CA LEU A 219 9.70 4.00 -1.64
C LEU A 219 11.03 3.27 -1.83
N GLN A 220 12.10 3.99 -2.15
CA GLN A 220 13.42 3.39 -2.28
C GLN A 220 13.93 2.89 -0.93
N PHE A 221 13.75 3.67 0.13
CA PHE A 221 14.10 3.30 1.49
C PHE A 221 13.39 2.02 1.95
N VAL A 222 12.10 1.85 1.63
CA VAL A 222 11.36 0.61 1.88
C VAL A 222 12.01 -0.56 1.14
N LYS A 223 12.30 -0.40 -0.15
CA LYS A 223 12.92 -1.46 -0.97
C LYS A 223 14.29 -1.89 -0.43
N ASP A 224 15.09 -0.92 0.01
CA ASP A 224 16.44 -1.18 0.52
C ASP A 224 16.44 -1.86 1.90
N ASN A 225 15.32 -1.77 2.63
CA ASN A 225 15.18 -2.31 3.99
C ASN A 225 13.99 -3.27 4.13
N ILE A 226 13.60 -3.93 3.04
CA ILE A 226 12.32 -4.65 2.93
C ILE A 226 12.12 -5.72 4.01
N ASP A 227 13.22 -6.33 4.48
CA ASP A 227 13.22 -7.36 5.53
C ASP A 227 12.76 -6.87 6.91
N VAL A 228 12.76 -5.55 7.13
CA VAL A 228 12.31 -4.92 8.40
C VAL A 228 10.84 -4.54 8.35
N PHE A 229 10.27 -4.41 7.15
CA PHE A 229 8.87 -4.03 6.93
C PHE A 229 7.91 -5.23 7.11
N PRO A 230 6.61 -4.97 7.28
CA PRO A 230 5.61 -6.02 7.49
C PRO A 230 5.67 -7.16 6.47
N CYS A 231 5.96 -8.37 6.96
CA CYS A 231 6.14 -9.54 6.10
C CYS A 231 4.88 -10.40 5.98
N ARG A 232 3.98 -10.35 6.99
CA ARG A 232 2.88 -11.31 7.12
C ARG A 232 1.61 -10.80 6.47
N HIS A 233 1.03 -11.61 5.58
CA HIS A 233 -0.32 -11.40 5.07
C HIS A 233 -1.34 -11.65 6.19
N ASN A 234 -2.03 -10.61 6.61
CA ASN A 234 -3.07 -10.75 7.60
C ASN A 234 -4.33 -11.35 6.95
N ARG A 235 -5.06 -12.19 7.70
CA ARG A 235 -6.24 -12.94 7.21
C ARG A 235 -7.48 -12.08 6.96
N HIS A 236 -7.38 -10.76 7.02
CA HIS A 236 -8.50 -9.85 6.87
C HIS A 236 -8.24 -8.89 5.70
N GLU A 237 -9.01 -9.14 4.64
CA GLU A 237 -9.46 -8.22 3.57
C GLU A 237 -8.51 -7.05 3.27
N LEU A 238 -7.57 -7.30 2.35
CA LEU A 238 -7.15 -6.33 1.34
C LEU A 238 -7.99 -6.56 0.07
#